data_AF-A0A8X6Q2U1-F1
#
_entry.id   AF-A0A8X6Q2U1-F1
#
_cell.length_a   1.000
_cell.length_b   1.000
_cell.length_c   1.000
_cell.angle_alpha   90.00
_cell.angle_beta   90.00
_cell.angle_gamma   90.00
#
_symmetry.space_group_name_H-M   'P 1'
#
loop_
_entity.id
_entity.type
_entity.pdbx_description
1 polymer ?
#
loop_
_entity_poly.entity_id
_entity_poly.type
_entity_poly.pdbx_seq_one_letter_code
_entity_poly.pdbx_strand_id
1 'polypeptide(L)' 'MYAIGCSKSHSCIDKSVQTDFQPLDNTKFATNIVDADSVNHIVVFLTGATPFPDGFGGS' A
#
# COMPACT_ATOMS: atom_id res chain seq x y z
N MET A 1 3.93 9.81 0.56
CA MET A 1 3.59 8.74 1.52
C MET A 1 2.55 7.83 0.87
N TYR A 2 2.79 6.52 0.80
CA TYR A 2 1.96 5.56 0.06
C TYR A 2 0.81 5.03 0.92
N ALA A 3 -0.22 4.48 0.29
CA ALA A 3 -1.30 3.73 0.94
C ALA A 3 -1.64 2.48 0.12
N ILE A 4 -1.94 1.38 0.83
CA ILE A 4 -2.44 0.16 0.21
C ILE A 4 -3.85 -0.15 0.74
N GLY A 5 -4.77 -0.33 -0.20
CA GLY A 5 -6.09 -0.87 0.04
C GLY A 5 -6.14 -2.34 -0.38
N CYS A 6 -6.63 -3.21 0.52
CA CYS A 6 -6.90 -4.61 0.22
C CYS A 6 -8.42 -4.85 0.26
N SER A 7 -8.97 -5.51 -0.75
CA SER A 7 -10.39 -5.89 -0.78
C SER A 7 -10.54 -7.40 -0.62
N LYS A 8 -10.86 -7.88 0.59
CA LYS A 8 -11.30 -9.28 0.80
C LYS A 8 -12.79 -9.44 0.50
N SER A 9 -13.20 -10.60 -0.03
CA SER A 9 -14.58 -10.86 -0.46
C SER A 9 -15.53 -11.37 0.63
N HIS A 10 -15.04 -11.80 1.80
CA HIS A 10 -15.90 -12.25 2.90
C HIS A 10 -15.60 -11.48 4.20
N SER A 11 -16.61 -10.73 4.67
CA SER A 11 -16.66 -9.99 5.94
C SER A 11 -15.85 -8.68 6.00
N CYS A 12 -16.30 -7.68 5.24
CA CYS A 12 -15.82 -6.31 5.34
C CYS A 12 -16.51 -5.55 6.48
N ILE A 13 -16.06 -5.72 7.73
CA ILE A 13 -16.32 -4.73 8.80
C ILE A 13 -15.07 -3.97 9.24
N ASP A 14 -13.87 -4.33 8.75
CA ASP A 14 -12.65 -3.56 8.99
C ASP A 14 -11.82 -3.44 7.70
N LYS A 15 -12.19 -2.48 6.84
CA LYS A 15 -11.36 -2.09 5.69
C LYS A 15 -10.32 -1.07 6.15
N SER A 16 -9.38 -1.49 6.98
CA SER A 16 -8.28 -0.62 7.40
C SER A 16 -7.30 -0.42 6.24
N VAL A 17 -7.15 0.82 5.80
CA VAL A 17 -6.12 1.21 4.83
C VAL A 17 -4.75 1.07 5.51
N GLN A 18 -3.87 0.25 4.95
CA GLN A 18 -2.52 0.12 5.50
C GLN A 18 -1.68 1.29 5.01
N THR A 19 -1.24 2.11 5.97
CA THR A 19 -0.30 3.22 5.76
C THR A 19 1.04 2.99 6.45
N ASP A 20 1.21 1.83 7.11
CA ASP A 20 2.48 1.44 7.72
C ASP A 20 3.38 0.80 6.64
N PHE A 21 4.21 1.65 6.05
CA PHE A 21 5.25 1.25 5.12
C PHE A 21 6.60 1.34 5.83
N GLN A 22 7.32 0.23 5.81
CA GLN A 22 8.69 0.14 6.28
C GLN A 22 9.62 0.66 5.18
N PRO A 23 10.34 1.77 5.39
CA PRO A 23 11.34 2.24 4.45
C PRO A 23 12.51 1.24 4.42
N LEU A 24 12.81 0.71 3.25
CA LEU A 24 13.98 -0.16 3.04
C LEU A 24 15.21 0.64 2.58
N ASP A 25 14.96 1.71 1.84
CA ASP A 25 15.95 2.63 1.29
C ASP A 25 15.29 3.99 1.06
N ASN A 26 16.05 4.99 0.60
CA ASN A 26 15.56 6.34 0.35
C ASN A 26 14.42 6.41 -0.68
N THR A 27 14.31 5.42 -1.57
CA THR A 27 13.28 5.34 -2.62
C THR A 27 12.44 4.08 -2.58
N LYS A 28 12.69 3.18 -1.62
CA LYS A 28 12.05 1.86 -1.54
C LYS A 28 11.27 1.70 -0.25
N PHE A 29 10.05 1.23 -0.39
CA PHE A 29 9.12 1.01 0.72
C PHE A 29 8.58 -0.41 0.63
N ALA A 30 8.52 -1.10 1.76
CA ALA A 30 7.91 -2.41 1.88
C ALA A 30 6.75 -2.35 2.86
N THR A 31 5.75 -3.20 2.65
CA THR A 31 4.70 -3.45 3.63
C THR A 31 4.48 -4.95 3.74
N ASN A 32 3.95 -5.41 4.87
CA ASN A 32 3.67 -6.81 5.09
C ASN A 32 2.16 -7.07 4.99
N ILE A 33 1.77 -7.89 4.00
CA ILE A 33 0.38 -8.29 3.82
C ILE A 33 0.17 -9.59 4.59
N VAL A 34 -0.56 -9.50 5.70
CA VAL A 34 -0.95 -10.67 6.50
C VAL A 34 -2.04 -11.44 5.74
N ASP A 35 -1.92 -12.77 5.70
CA ASP A 35 -2.88 -13.67 5.05
C ASP A 35 -3.02 -13.40 3.53
N ALA A 36 -1.87 -13.34 2.86
CA ALA A 36 -1.75 -13.05 1.43
C ALA A 36 -2.53 -14.03 0.53
N ASP A 37 -2.75 -15.27 0.98
CA ASP A 37 -3.50 -16.30 0.24
C ASP A 37 -4.97 -15.92 0.01
N SER A 38 -5.53 -15.06 0.86
CA SER A 38 -6.92 -14.60 0.79
C SER A 38 -7.09 -13.25 0.08
N VAL A 39 -5.98 -12.64 -0.37
CA VAL A 39 -5.96 -11.34 -1.02
C VAL A 39 -6.05 -11.51 -2.53
N ASN A 40 -7.19 -11.11 -3.10
CA ASN A 40 -7.40 -11.18 -4.55
C ASN A 40 -6.97 -9.92 -5.28
N HIS A 41 -7.12 -8.75 -4.63
CA HIS A 41 -6.83 -7.47 -5.24
C HIS A 41 -6.12 -6.54 -4.25
N ILE A 42 -4.97 -6.03 -4.70
CA ILE A 42 -4.17 -5.02 -4.00
C ILE A 42 -4.26 -3.74 -4.82
N VAL A 43 -4.65 -2.65 -4.16
CA VAL A 43 -4.67 -1.33 -4.77
C VAL A 43 -3.61 -0.48 -4.08
N VAL A 44 -2.60 -0.07 -4.83
CA VAL A 44 -1.53 0.82 -4.36
C VAL A 44 -1.81 2.21 -4.90
N PHE A 45 -1.79 3.23 -4.02
CA PHE A 45 -1.98 4.61 -4.43
C PHE A 45 -1.15 5.57 -3.57
N LEU A 46 -0.94 6.78 -4.11
CA LEU A 46 -0.33 7.88 -3.38
C LEU A 46 -1.39 8.57 -2.53
N THR A 47 -1.10 8.81 -1.25
CA THR A 47 -2.01 9.53 -0.35
C THR A 47 -2.10 11.04 -0.63
N GLY A 48 -1.26 11.56 -1.53
CA GLY A 48 -1.14 13.00 -1.80
C GLY A 48 -0.30 13.78 -0.78
N ALA A 49 0.16 13.15 0.31
CA ALA A 49 1.00 13.82 1.30
C ALA A 49 2.39 14.23 0.78
N THR A 50 2.91 13.50 -0.20
CA THR A 50 4.19 13.82 -0.85
C THR A 50 4.16 13.30 -2.29
N PRO A 51 4.34 14.15 -3.30
CA PRO A 51 4.46 13.71 -4.68
C PRO A 51 5.81 13.04 -4.93
N PHE A 52 5.91 12.31 -6.03
CA PHE A 52 7.21 11.87 -6.54
C PHE A 52 8.04 13.09 -7.01
N PRO A 53 9.37 13.05 -6.86
CA PRO A 53 10.24 14.03 -7.50
C PRO A 53 10.08 14.00 -9.02
N ASP A 54 10.35 15.14 -9.67
CA ASP A 54 10.19 15.26 -11.12
C ASP A 54 11.03 14.23 -11.88
N GLY A 55 10.39 13.53 -12.82
CA GLY A 55 11.03 12.47 -13.61
C GLY A 55 11.11 11.10 -12.92
N PHE A 56 10.59 10.96 -11.71
CA PHE A 56 10.55 9.68 -10.98
C PHE A 56 9.12 9.10 -10.90
N GLY A 57 9.04 7.77 -10.85
CA GLY A 57 7.79 7.03 -10.66
C GLY A 57 8.00 5.83 -9.72
N GLY A 58 6.90 5.18 -9.35
CA GLY A 58 6.93 3.94 -8.56
C GLY A 58 6.75 2.71 -9.43
N SER A 59 7.53 1.67 -9.17
CA SER A 59 7.47 0.36 -9.82
C SER A 59 7.54 -0.76 -8.80
#